data_AF-A0A6A4PVV4-F1
#
_entry.id   AF-A0A6A4PVV4-F1
#
_cell.length_a   1.000
_cell.length_b   1.000
_cell.length_c   1.000
_cell.angle_alpha   90.00
_cell.angle_beta   90.00
_cell.angle_gamma   90.00
#
_symmetry.space_group_name_H-M   'P 1'
#
loop_
_entity.id
_entity.type
_entity.pdbx_description
1 polymer ?
#
loop_
_entity_poly.entity_id
_entity_poly.type
_entity_poly.pdbx_seq_one_letter_code
_entity_poly.pdbx_strand_id
1 'polypeptide(L)'
;MRPTMMLRVIQKQFIGIMGNATTNASTVVVNKPPPPPVWRKPAFIDAFLHKMKKNKALLNNKTIWSRRSTILPEFVDTTVKIYNGKTTVRCKITEGKVGHKFGEFALTRKRKARDQANAKTKQLKLKKKK
;
A
#
# COMPACT_ATOMS: atom_id res chain seq x y z
N MET A 1 -17.23 10.02 -59.24
CA MET A 1 -16.74 11.17 -60.03
C MET A 1 -17.13 12.45 -59.30
N ARG A 2 -16.19 13.37 -59.10
CA ARG A 2 -16.36 14.66 -58.37
C ARG A 2 -16.87 15.76 -59.31
N PRO A 3 -17.61 16.75 -58.79
CA PRO A 3 -17.39 18.15 -59.17
C PRO A 3 -17.29 19.03 -57.91
N THR A 4 -16.12 19.58 -57.56
CA THR A 4 -15.63 20.95 -57.88
C THR A 4 -16.54 22.11 -57.48
N MET A 5 -16.21 22.71 -56.33
CA MET A 5 -16.07 24.16 -56.06
C MET A 5 -16.96 25.14 -56.85
N MET A 6 -17.87 25.83 -56.17
CA MET A 6 -18.33 27.17 -56.55
C MET A 6 -18.33 28.06 -55.30
N LEU A 7 -17.33 28.94 -55.22
CA LEU A 7 -17.32 30.08 -54.30
C LEU A 7 -18.53 30.97 -54.62
N ARG A 8 -19.33 31.30 -53.60
CA ARG A 8 -20.14 32.52 -53.61
C ARG A 8 -19.76 33.38 -52.41
N VAL A 9 -18.89 34.34 -52.70
CA VAL A 9 -18.65 35.55 -51.93
C VAL A 9 -19.90 36.41 -52.05
N ILE A 10 -20.63 36.61 -50.94
CA ILE A 10 -21.53 37.76 -50.77
C ILE A 10 -21.18 38.38 -49.42
N GLN A 11 -20.72 39.61 -49.48
CA GLN A 11 -20.29 40.47 -48.39
C GLN A 11 -21.32 41.60 -48.23
N LYS A 12 -21.47 42.07 -46.97
CA LYS A 12 -22.14 43.29 -46.46
C LYS A 12 -23.68 43.23 -46.37
N GLN A 13 -24.35 43.66 -45.29
CA GLN A 13 -24.00 44.71 -44.30
C GLN A 13 -24.82 44.60 -42.98
N PHE A 14 -24.11 44.81 -41.86
CA PHE A 14 -24.45 45.64 -40.69
C PHE A 14 -25.77 45.47 -39.90
N ILE A 15 -25.67 45.05 -38.63
CA ILE A 15 -25.96 45.80 -37.38
C ILE A 15 -26.08 44.80 -36.22
N GLY A 16 -25.34 45.00 -35.13
CA GLY A 16 -25.78 44.46 -33.85
C GLY A 16 -24.68 43.98 -32.90
N ILE A 17 -24.22 44.92 -32.06
CA ILE A 17 -23.85 44.71 -30.66
C ILE A 17 -22.48 44.07 -30.40
N MET A 18 -21.55 44.98 -30.06
CA MET A 18 -20.42 44.72 -29.16
C MET A 18 -20.90 43.98 -27.91
N GLY A 19 -20.56 42.70 -27.82
CA GLY A 19 -20.59 41.93 -26.57
C GLY A 19 -19.17 41.51 -26.23
N ASN A 20 -18.44 42.38 -25.54
CA ASN A 20 -17.18 42.02 -24.92
C ASN A 20 -17.47 40.93 -23.88
N ALA A 21 -17.23 39.66 -24.22
CA ALA A 21 -17.15 38.59 -23.25
C ALA A 21 -15.83 38.70 -22.47
N THR A 22 -15.72 39.76 -21.66
CA THR A 22 -14.76 39.85 -20.57
C THR A 22 -15.45 39.27 -19.34
N THR A 23 -15.47 37.94 -19.23
CA THR A 23 -15.82 37.28 -17.97
C THR A 23 -14.76 36.25 -17.67
N ASN A 24 -13.71 36.76 -17.04
CA ASN A 24 -12.92 36.15 -15.99
C ASN A 24 -12.65 34.65 -16.19
N ALA A 25 -11.43 34.35 -16.60
CA ALA A 25 -10.75 33.15 -16.15
C ALA A 25 -10.70 33.15 -14.62
N SER A 26 -11.81 32.78 -13.98
CA SER A 26 -11.79 32.28 -12.62
C SER A 26 -11.07 30.95 -12.72
N THR A 27 -9.74 31.00 -12.61
CA THR A 27 -8.91 29.89 -12.18
C THR A 27 -9.65 29.26 -11.02
N VAL A 28 -10.28 28.11 -11.26
CA VAL A 28 -10.93 27.35 -10.21
C VAL A 28 -9.79 26.94 -9.30
N VAL A 29 -9.55 27.73 -8.26
CA VAL A 29 -8.66 27.36 -7.17
C VAL A 29 -9.33 26.14 -6.57
N VAL A 30 -8.90 24.98 -7.01
CA VAL A 30 -9.37 23.71 -6.48
C VAL A 30 -8.84 23.68 -5.06
N ASN A 31 -9.67 24.13 -4.12
CA ASN A 31 -9.39 24.05 -2.70
C ASN A 31 -9.32 22.56 -2.34
N LYS A 32 -8.12 21.99 -2.43
CA LYS A 32 -7.88 20.58 -2.08
C LYS A 32 -8.13 20.45 -0.58
N PRO A 33 -8.98 19.52 -0.12
CA PRO A 33 -9.24 19.36 1.30
C PRO A 33 -7.94 19.05 2.05
N PRO A 34 -7.80 19.49 3.31
CA PRO A 34 -6.60 19.24 4.09
C PRO A 34 -6.32 17.74 4.19
N PRO A 35 -5.05 17.32 4.19
CA PRO A 35 -4.70 15.91 4.24
C PRO A 35 -5.30 15.29 5.52
N PRO A 36 -5.85 14.06 5.43
CA PRO A 36 -6.45 13.43 6.59
C PRO A 36 -5.37 13.21 7.68
N PRO A 37 -5.77 13.24 8.96
CA PRO A 37 -4.86 13.00 10.06
C PRO A 37 -4.13 11.67 9.95
N VAL A 38 -2.97 11.56 10.61
CA VAL A 38 -2.08 10.39 10.55
C VAL A 38 -2.79 9.08 10.92
N TRP A 39 -3.76 9.14 11.84
CA TRP A 39 -4.55 7.99 12.30
C TRP A 39 -5.61 7.51 11.30
N ARG A 40 -6.01 8.35 10.34
CA ARG A 40 -6.89 7.95 9.22
C ARG A 40 -6.11 7.38 8.03
N LYS A 41 -4.78 7.30 8.12
CA LYS A 41 -3.97 6.75 7.03
C LYS A 41 -4.22 5.24 6.94
N PRO A 42 -4.45 4.69 5.73
CA PRO A 42 -4.63 3.26 5.55
C PRO A 42 -3.37 2.51 6.01
N ALA A 43 -3.56 1.24 6.38
CA ALA A 43 -2.49 0.36 6.78
C ALA A 43 -1.36 0.36 5.74
N PHE A 44 -0.13 0.61 6.18
CA PHE A 44 1.01 0.70 5.27
C PHE A 44 1.30 -0.68 4.65
N ILE A 45 1.47 -0.71 3.33
CA ILE A 45 1.87 -1.87 2.54
C ILE A 45 2.92 -1.40 1.54
N ASP A 46 4.02 -2.14 1.42
CA ASP A 46 5.04 -1.83 0.45
C ASP A 46 4.61 -2.19 -0.99
N ALA A 47 5.17 -1.49 -1.98
CA ALA A 47 4.76 -1.62 -3.38
C ALA A 47 4.89 -3.06 -3.91
N PHE A 48 5.95 -3.77 -3.51
CA PHE A 48 6.16 -5.17 -3.92
C PHE A 48 5.08 -6.11 -3.33
N LEU A 49 4.68 -5.90 -2.08
CA LEU A 49 3.61 -6.67 -1.43
C LEU A 49 2.25 -6.34 -2.04
N HIS A 50 2.02 -5.07 -2.37
CA HIS A 50 0.81 -4.63 -3.02
C HIS A 50 0.61 -5.32 -4.38
N LYS A 51 1.69 -5.47 -5.17
CA LYS A 51 1.65 -6.19 -6.45
C LYS A 51 1.37 -7.69 -6.30
N MET A 52 1.89 -8.32 -5.24
CA MET A 52 1.75 -9.77 -5.03
C MET A 52 0.49 -10.17 -4.28
N LYS A 53 -0.26 -9.21 -3.75
CA LYS A 53 -1.49 -9.37 -2.96
C LYS A 53 -2.45 -10.46 -3.46
N LYS A 54 -2.71 -10.52 -4.78
CA LYS A 54 -3.62 -11.51 -5.39
C LYS A 54 -2.97 -12.88 -5.67
N ASN A 55 -1.63 -12.95 -5.71
CA ASN A 55 -0.88 -14.11 -6.19
C ASN A 55 -0.20 -14.86 -5.03
N LYS A 56 -0.97 -15.68 -4.29
CA LYS A 56 -0.47 -16.44 -3.13
C LYS A 56 0.72 -17.35 -3.47
N ALA A 57 0.73 -17.96 -4.66
CA ALA A 57 1.83 -18.83 -5.10
C ALA A 57 3.18 -18.10 -5.14
N LEU A 58 3.21 -16.83 -5.55
CA LEU A 58 4.43 -16.02 -5.63
C LEU A 58 4.94 -15.56 -4.26
N LEU A 59 4.03 -15.47 -3.28
CA LEU A 59 4.35 -15.09 -1.91
C LEU A 59 4.92 -16.26 -1.09
N ASN A 60 4.59 -17.49 -1.46
CA ASN A 60 5.10 -18.67 -0.78
C ASN A 60 6.64 -18.72 -0.85
N ASN A 61 7.26 -18.86 0.32
CA ASN A 61 8.71 -18.84 0.54
C ASN A 61 9.43 -17.54 0.11
N LYS A 62 8.69 -16.47 -0.19
CA LYS A 62 9.25 -15.18 -0.58
C LYS A 62 9.86 -14.45 0.62
N THR A 63 11.02 -13.85 0.40
CA THR A 63 11.68 -13.01 1.41
C THR A 63 11.06 -11.61 1.44
N ILE A 64 10.51 -11.24 2.60
CA ILE A 64 9.94 -9.94 2.93
C ILE A 64 11.02 -9.10 3.59
N TRP A 65 11.36 -7.98 2.96
CA TRP A 65 12.33 -7.01 3.48
C TRP A 65 11.62 -5.88 4.23
N SER A 66 10.40 -5.54 3.79
CA SER A 66 9.60 -4.48 4.39
C SER A 66 8.84 -4.94 5.63
N ARG A 67 9.51 -4.79 6.77
CA ARG A 67 8.98 -5.14 8.10
C ARG A 67 7.86 -4.22 8.59
N ARG A 68 7.77 -3.01 8.02
CA ARG A 68 6.74 -2.00 8.33
C ARG A 68 5.38 -2.31 7.70
N SER A 69 5.34 -3.23 6.74
CA SER A 69 4.12 -3.63 6.03
C SER A 69 3.19 -4.42 6.93
N THR A 70 1.90 -4.14 6.78
CA THR A 70 0.81 -4.75 7.56
C THR A 70 0.38 -6.05 6.88
N ILE A 71 -0.01 -7.05 7.69
CA ILE A 71 -0.52 -8.33 7.19
C ILE A 71 -1.99 -8.16 6.83
N LEU A 72 -2.31 -8.44 5.59
CA LEU A 72 -3.67 -8.42 5.06
C LEU A 72 -4.30 -9.81 5.13
N PRO A 73 -5.64 -9.89 5.14
CA PRO A 73 -6.37 -11.16 5.10
C PRO A 73 -6.02 -12.00 3.87
N GLU A 74 -5.57 -11.36 2.78
CA GLU A 74 -5.19 -12.04 1.54
C GLU A 74 -3.88 -12.84 1.66
N PHE A 75 -3.06 -12.55 2.67
CA PHE A 75 -1.81 -13.28 2.93
C PHE A 75 -1.99 -14.49 3.86
N VAL A 76 -3.21 -14.77 4.32
CA VAL A 76 -3.51 -15.92 5.17
C VAL A 76 -3.16 -17.23 4.44
N ASP A 77 -2.67 -18.19 5.21
CA ASP A 77 -2.16 -19.51 4.79
C ASP A 77 -0.90 -19.52 3.93
N THR A 78 -0.27 -18.35 3.74
CA THR A 78 1.01 -18.26 3.04
C THR A 78 2.16 -18.42 4.05
N THR A 79 3.22 -19.13 3.63
CA THR A 79 4.48 -19.15 4.39
C THR A 79 5.46 -18.15 3.81
N VAL A 80 5.86 -17.16 4.62
CA VAL A 80 6.77 -16.09 4.19
C VAL A 80 8.07 -16.10 4.99
N LYS A 81 9.09 -15.46 4.43
CA LYS A 81 10.44 -15.38 4.99
C LYS A 81 10.72 -13.94 5.39
N ILE A 82 10.72 -13.60 6.68
CA ILE A 82 10.87 -12.22 7.16
C ILE A 82 12.34 -11.94 7.45
N TYR A 83 12.92 -10.94 6.79
CA TYR A 83 14.31 -10.57 7.03
C TYR A 83 14.46 -9.77 8.32
N ASN A 84 15.48 -10.13 9.11
CA ASN A 84 15.69 -9.59 10.45
C ASN A 84 16.97 -8.71 10.57
N GLY A 85 17.62 -8.40 9.44
CA GLY A 85 18.88 -7.66 9.40
C GLY A 85 20.14 -8.54 9.40
N LYS A 86 20.00 -9.86 9.60
CA LYS A 86 21.10 -10.83 9.50
C LYS A 86 20.63 -12.11 8.83
N THR A 87 19.62 -12.73 9.43
CA THR A 87 19.00 -13.96 8.94
C THR A 87 17.53 -13.72 8.62
N THR A 88 16.94 -14.70 7.94
CA THR A 88 15.55 -14.66 7.51
C THR A 88 14.75 -15.71 8.27
N VAL A 89 13.71 -15.27 8.98
CA VAL A 89 12.86 -16.13 9.80
C VAL A 89 11.67 -16.60 8.97
N ARG A 90 11.44 -17.92 8.88
CA ARG A 90 10.23 -18.47 8.25
C ARG A 90 9.05 -18.32 9.19
N CYS A 91 7.95 -17.79 8.69
CA CYS A 91 6.72 -17.57 9.44
C CYS A 91 5.52 -17.96 8.57
N LYS A 92 4.68 -18.88 9.06
CA LYS A 92 3.37 -19.17 8.47
C LYS A 92 2.36 -18.13 8.94
N ILE A 93 1.63 -17.51 8.02
CA ILE A 93 0.63 -16.49 8.35
C ILE A 93 -0.69 -17.17 8.69
N THR A 94 -1.23 -16.90 9.87
CA THR A 94 -2.54 -17.35 10.35
C THR A 94 -3.47 -16.15 10.47
N GLU A 95 -4.78 -16.37 10.55
CA GLU A 95 -5.79 -15.30 10.64
C GLU A 95 -5.56 -14.35 11.82
N GLY A 96 -5.14 -14.87 12.98
CA GLY A 96 -4.80 -14.05 14.15
C GLY A 96 -3.58 -13.13 13.97
N LYS A 97 -2.88 -13.16 12.82
CA LYS A 97 -1.79 -12.24 12.48
C LYS A 97 -2.25 -11.08 11.59
N VAL A 98 -3.48 -11.10 11.10
CA VAL A 98 -4.03 -10.02 10.28
C VAL A 98 -4.10 -8.73 11.11
N GLY A 99 -3.73 -7.59 10.51
CA GLY A 99 -3.65 -6.30 11.20
C GLY A 99 -2.33 -6.03 11.91
N HIS A 100 -1.52 -7.04 12.17
CA HIS A 100 -0.16 -6.89 12.71
C HIS A 100 0.87 -6.57 11.61
N LYS A 101 2.04 -6.07 12.01
CA LYS A 101 3.16 -5.85 11.08
C LYS A 101 4.06 -7.07 10.97
N PHE A 102 4.65 -7.29 9.80
CA PHE A 102 5.63 -8.37 9.61
C PHE A 102 6.82 -8.28 10.59
N GLY A 103 7.21 -7.06 10.97
CA GLY A 103 8.31 -6.83 11.90
C GLY A 103 8.11 -7.41 13.30
N GLU A 104 6.87 -7.60 13.74
CA GLU A 104 6.53 -8.12 15.07
C GLU A 104 6.87 -9.62 15.22
N PHE A 105 6.86 -10.33 14.10
CA PHE A 105 7.13 -11.78 14.07
C PHE A 105 8.61 -12.12 13.85
N ALA A 106 9.49 -11.11 13.72
CA ALA A 106 10.93 -11.29 13.55
C ALA A 106 11.72 -10.44 14.56
N LEU A 107 12.29 -11.12 15.56
CA LEU A 107 13.04 -10.51 16.67
C LEU A 107 14.47 -10.14 16.27
N THR A 108 14.82 -8.85 16.25
CA THR A 108 16.15 -8.34 15.80
C THR A 108 17.29 -8.59 16.76
N ARG A 109 17.00 -8.55 18.06
CA ARG A 109 18.02 -8.70 19.10
C ARG A 109 17.87 -10.04 19.78
N LYS A 110 19.00 -10.66 20.11
CA LYS A 110 19.03 -11.84 20.98
C LYS A 110 18.48 -11.42 22.35
N ARG A 111 17.66 -12.28 22.96
CA ARG A 111 17.20 -12.06 24.34
C ARG A 111 18.41 -12.05 25.29
N LYS A 112 18.33 -11.30 26.39
CA LYS A 112 19.40 -11.27 27.40
C LYS A 112 19.55 -12.65 28.05
N ALA A 113 20.75 -12.96 28.54
CA ALA A 113 21.06 -14.27 29.14
C ALA A 113 20.11 -14.64 30.30
N ARG A 114 19.78 -13.67 31.16
CA ARG A 114 18.80 -13.83 32.25
C ARG A 114 17.43 -14.28 31.73
N ASP A 115 16.94 -13.64 30.66
CA ASP A 115 15.64 -13.96 30.08
C ASP A 115 15.66 -15.31 29.36
N GLN A 116 16.80 -15.69 28.78
CA GLN A 116 16.98 -17.01 28.17
C GLN A 116 16.96 -18.13 29.22
N ALA A 117 17.61 -17.94 30.36
CA ALA A 117 17.58 -18.88 31.47
C ALA A 117 16.15 -19.07 31.99
N ASN A 118 15.43 -17.97 32.24
CA ASN A 118 14.04 -18.01 32.68
C ASN A 118 13.10 -18.67 31.66
N ALA A 119 13.28 -18.38 30.37
CA ALA A 119 12.51 -19.00 29.30
C ALA A 119 12.76 -20.52 29.23
N LYS A 120 14.02 -20.97 29.35
CA LYS A 120 14.36 -22.40 29.39
C LYS A 120 13.72 -23.09 30.59
N THR A 121 13.83 -22.49 31.78
CA THR A 121 13.23 -23.03 33.00
C THR A 121 11.70 -23.14 32.89
N LYS A 122 11.04 -22.13 32.31
CA LYS A 122 9.59 -22.15 32.08
C LYS A 122 9.17 -23.25 31.10
N GLN A 123 9.93 -23.46 30.02
CA GLN A 123 9.70 -24.55 29.05
C GLN A 123 9.88 -25.93 29.70
N LEU A 124 10.92 -26.11 30.51
CA LEU A 124 11.20 -27.34 31.27
C LEU A 124 10.07 -27.69 32.25
N LYS A 125 9.56 -26.70 32.99
CA LYS A 125 8.42 -26.89 33.89
C LYS A 125 7.14 -27.27 33.16
N LEU A 126 6.88 -26.68 31.98
CA LEU A 126 5.70 -27.01 31.17
C LEU A 126 5.76 -28.45 30.62
N LYS A 127 6.96 -28.91 30.25
CA LYS A 127 7.20 -30.28 29.78
C LYS A 127 7.06 -31.34 30.88
N LYS A 128 7.39 -31.01 32.14
CA LYS A 128 7.23 -31.91 33.29
C LYS A 128 5.79 -32.02 33.80
N LYS A 129 4.88 -31.15 33.35
CA LYS A 129 3.47 -31.09 33.76
C LYS A 129 2.53 -31.80 32.76
N LYS A 130 3.06 -32.24 31.63
CA LYS A 130 2.41 -33.16 30.69
C LYS A 130 2.95 -34.55 30.96
#